data_AF-A0A2E5ULL5-F1
#
_entry.id   AF-A0A2E5ULL5-F1
#
_cell.length_a   1.000
_cell.length_b   1.000
_cell.length_c   1.000
_cell.angle_alpha   90.00
_cell.angle_beta   90.00
_cell.angle_gamma   90.00
#
_symmetry.space_group_name_H-M   'P 1'
#
loop_
_entity.id
_entity.type
_entity.pdbx_description
1 polymer ?
#
loop_
_entity_poly.entity_id
_entity_poly.type
_entity_poly.pdbx_seq_one_letter_code
_entity_poly.pdbx_strand_id
1 'polypeptide(L)'
;MSFSNSELEKFAVKHGVTLDTVAPPNSEERHKALKQLLQNNDVPFPISQEKAGPYLDNSHKPFGIGTLSEEKIDLGEYQNHQDYDSLTFEEHLSWACLIKDQKETKERYACKEYLQGEDSFPIKGTTIPDYHFLNARLYQQTGWQLATVSTIIPSSLFFHCHRHRFFPVTTMMRSLGTDYLEEPDIGHDLAGHIATFTIPQVAQVMNNHGVAHEWISEQMRKELISAKTQEESERVTSEAEQLLLYAGRIYWFTVEFGLVMQENEMVAFGAGILSSPGETPYSIESPKATRILIDPTSDRDLLRLAATDYLIDEYQKTYFVMKDFESLSSITPERILSVIEEAKHIPHLGWRDIVEGDNVINSGAEAMTPGEKFQKLSQGRPIDEASKRVALRNLELAESQPDEAFALSPSGKLLLESILH
;
A
#
# COMPACT_ATOMS: atom_id res chain seq x y z
N MET A 1 14.97 6.47 26.48
CA MET A 1 15.94 7.43 27.06
C MET A 1 15.68 8.77 26.39
N SER A 2 15.54 9.87 27.12
CA SER A 2 15.36 11.19 26.51
C SER A 2 16.71 11.70 26.00
N PHE A 3 16.73 12.24 24.78
CA PHE A 3 17.93 12.81 24.16
C PHE A 3 18.26 14.16 24.82
N SER A 4 19.54 14.46 25.01
CA SER A 4 19.96 15.80 25.42
C SER A 4 19.75 16.81 24.30
N ASN A 5 19.62 18.11 24.64
CA ASN A 5 19.48 19.18 23.63
C ASN A 5 20.62 19.16 22.60
N SER A 6 21.85 18.85 23.01
CA SER A 6 22.99 18.75 22.08
C SER A 6 22.85 17.58 21.11
N GLU A 7 22.22 16.48 21.51
CA GLU A 7 21.94 15.35 20.62
C GLU A 7 20.84 15.71 19.62
N LEU A 8 19.75 16.34 20.09
CA LEU A 8 18.66 16.83 19.23
C LEU A 8 19.18 17.80 18.16
N GLU A 9 20.03 18.76 18.54
CA GLU A 9 20.70 19.68 17.61
C GLU A 9 21.55 18.96 16.57
N LYS A 10 22.34 17.96 16.99
CA LYS A 10 23.15 17.17 16.05
C LYS A 10 22.30 16.40 15.05
N PHE A 11 21.18 15.82 15.49
CA PHE A 11 20.25 15.15 14.59
C PHE A 11 19.64 16.13 13.59
N ALA A 12 19.11 17.25 14.06
CA ALA A 12 18.55 18.28 13.18
C ALA A 12 19.57 18.76 12.14
N VAL A 13 20.82 19.05 12.54
CA VAL A 13 21.88 19.46 11.62
C VAL A 13 22.24 18.37 10.62
N LYS A 14 22.31 17.10 11.03
CA LYS A 14 22.61 15.96 10.14
C LYS A 14 21.63 15.88 8.97
N HIS A 15 20.35 16.10 9.24
CA HIS A 15 19.28 16.01 8.24
C HIS A 15 18.96 17.37 7.58
N GLY A 16 19.56 18.48 8.05
CA GLY A 16 19.28 19.81 7.52
C GLY A 16 17.89 20.34 7.92
N VAL A 17 17.45 20.02 9.13
CA VAL A 17 16.24 20.52 9.79
C VAL A 17 16.61 21.67 10.71
N THR A 18 15.81 22.74 10.72
CA THR A 18 15.96 23.86 11.66
C THR A 18 15.09 23.60 12.88
N LEU A 19 15.66 23.48 14.08
CA LEU A 19 14.91 23.10 15.30
C LEU A 19 13.73 24.04 15.60
N ASP A 20 13.89 25.36 15.40
CA ASP A 20 12.82 26.34 15.65
C ASP A 20 11.58 26.13 14.76
N THR A 21 11.73 25.40 13.65
CA THR A 21 10.61 25.03 12.77
C THR A 21 9.86 23.80 13.27
N VAL A 22 10.44 23.02 14.18
CA VAL A 22 9.80 21.88 14.85
C VAL A 22 9.01 22.39 16.06
N ALA A 23 8.13 23.36 15.78
CA ALA A 23 7.28 24.02 16.77
C ALA A 23 5.82 23.68 16.46
N PRO A 24 5.24 22.65 17.13
CA PRO A 24 3.86 22.26 16.87
C PRO A 24 2.90 23.40 17.25
N PRO A 25 1.85 23.65 16.44
CA PRO A 25 0.85 24.65 16.76
C PRO A 25 0.10 24.27 18.05
N ASN A 26 -0.22 25.28 18.86
CA ASN A 26 -0.99 25.05 20.08
C ASN A 26 -2.49 24.77 19.77
N SER A 27 -3.24 24.31 20.78
CA SER A 27 -4.65 23.92 20.63
C SER A 27 -5.53 25.02 20.01
N GLU A 28 -5.32 26.30 20.36
CA GLU A 28 -6.09 27.42 19.79
C GLU A 28 -5.77 27.65 18.32
N GLU A 29 -4.49 27.58 17.94
CA GLU A 29 -4.04 27.70 16.55
C GLU A 29 -4.61 26.58 15.68
N ARG A 30 -4.55 25.34 16.15
CA ARG A 30 -5.11 24.17 15.46
C ARG A 30 -6.63 24.27 15.30
N HIS A 31 -7.33 24.61 16.38
CA HIS A 31 -8.79 24.79 16.35
C HIS A 31 -9.20 25.90 15.37
N LYS A 32 -8.49 27.03 15.35
CA LYS A 32 -8.74 28.13 14.41
C LYS A 32 -8.50 27.69 12.95
N ALA A 33 -7.41 26.97 12.69
CA ALA A 33 -7.10 26.46 11.36
C ALA A 33 -8.17 25.48 10.86
N LEU A 34 -8.60 24.54 11.72
CA LEU A 34 -9.68 23.61 11.42
C LEU A 34 -10.99 24.34 11.15
N LYS A 35 -11.36 25.32 11.99
CA LYS A 35 -12.57 26.14 11.78
C LYS A 35 -12.57 26.82 10.42
N GLN A 36 -11.44 27.37 9.99
CA GLN A 36 -11.31 28.00 8.68
C GLN A 36 -11.44 26.97 7.55
N LEU A 37 -10.81 25.79 7.69
CA LEU A 37 -10.90 24.70 6.72
C LEU A 37 -12.36 24.24 6.53
N LEU A 38 -13.09 24.02 7.63
CA LEU A 38 -14.48 23.56 7.62
C LEU A 38 -15.46 24.56 6.98
N GLN A 39 -15.08 25.83 6.87
CA GLN A 39 -15.88 26.85 6.17
C GLN A 39 -15.66 26.84 4.65
N ASN A 40 -14.62 26.17 4.16
CA ASN A 40 -14.37 26.06 2.73
C ASN A 40 -15.32 25.05 2.09
N ASN A 41 -16.21 25.55 1.21
CA ASN A 41 -17.13 24.73 0.44
C ASN A 41 -16.75 24.59 -1.04
N ASP A 42 -15.68 25.27 -1.49
CA ASP A 42 -15.15 25.14 -2.85
C ASP A 42 -14.19 23.94 -2.93
N VAL A 43 -14.76 22.76 -2.70
CA VAL A 43 -14.07 21.47 -2.61
C VAL A 43 -14.99 20.36 -3.14
N PRO A 44 -14.43 19.24 -3.64
CA PRO A 44 -15.25 18.15 -4.18
C PRO A 44 -16.29 17.57 -3.21
N PHE A 45 -15.95 17.48 -1.91
CA PHE A 45 -16.82 16.94 -0.87
C PHE A 45 -17.00 17.94 0.28
N PRO A 46 -17.86 18.97 0.12
CA PRO A 46 -18.06 19.97 1.16
C PRO A 46 -18.63 19.32 2.44
N ILE A 47 -18.15 19.78 3.60
CA ILE A 47 -18.64 19.31 4.89
C ILE A 47 -19.87 20.12 5.26
N SER A 48 -21.00 19.44 5.50
CA SER A 48 -22.24 20.12 5.85
C SER A 48 -22.12 20.86 7.19
N GLN A 49 -22.86 21.95 7.34
CA GLN A 49 -22.88 22.72 8.60
C GLN A 49 -23.32 21.87 9.80
N GLU A 50 -24.22 20.90 9.56
CA GLU A 50 -24.66 19.94 10.58
C GLU A 50 -23.52 19.09 11.13
N LYS A 51 -22.53 18.73 10.30
CA LYS A 51 -21.36 17.96 10.72
C LYS A 51 -20.19 18.84 11.17
N ALA A 52 -20.01 20.00 10.54
CA ALA A 52 -18.89 20.90 10.80
C ALA A 52 -18.85 21.38 12.27
N GLY A 53 -19.99 21.77 12.84
CA GLY A 53 -20.08 22.21 14.23
C GLY A 53 -19.64 21.13 15.23
N PRO A 54 -20.31 19.97 15.28
CA PRO A 54 -19.93 18.86 16.16
C PRO A 54 -18.50 18.34 15.93
N TYR A 55 -18.02 18.36 14.69
CA TYR A 55 -16.64 17.96 14.37
C TYR A 55 -15.64 18.95 14.98
N LEU A 56 -15.87 20.26 14.81
CA LEU A 56 -15.05 21.31 15.39
C LEU A 56 -15.07 21.29 16.92
N ASP A 57 -16.23 21.08 17.55
CA ASP A 57 -16.35 21.01 19.01
C ASP A 57 -15.57 19.82 19.60
N ASN A 58 -15.45 18.72 18.84
CA ASN A 58 -14.66 17.56 19.23
C ASN A 58 -13.16 17.69 18.97
N SER A 59 -12.69 18.75 18.29
CA SER A 59 -11.27 18.92 17.97
C SER A 59 -10.35 19.13 19.18
N HIS A 60 -10.91 19.41 20.35
CA HIS A 60 -10.17 19.49 21.62
C HIS A 60 -9.97 18.12 22.30
N LYS A 61 -10.50 17.04 21.72
CA LYS A 61 -10.34 15.66 22.21
C LYS A 61 -9.40 14.89 21.29
N PRO A 62 -8.75 13.82 21.78
CA PRO A 62 -7.98 12.92 20.94
C PRO A 62 -8.79 12.45 19.73
N PHE A 63 -8.20 12.51 18.54
CA PHE A 63 -8.85 12.07 17.30
C PHE A 63 -8.92 10.55 17.26
N GLY A 64 -10.08 9.97 16.99
CA GLY A 64 -10.26 8.53 16.82
C GLY A 64 -10.59 8.16 15.37
N ILE A 65 -11.89 8.13 15.07
CA ILE A 65 -12.40 7.83 13.73
C ILE A 65 -13.09 9.05 13.13
N GLY A 66 -12.94 9.24 11.81
CA GLY A 66 -13.65 10.28 11.08
C GLY A 66 -15.18 10.13 11.14
N THR A 67 -15.89 11.24 11.38
CA THR A 67 -17.35 11.28 11.55
C THR A 67 -18.07 12.14 10.50
N LEU A 68 -17.39 12.44 9.39
CA LEU A 68 -17.86 13.35 8.33
C LEU A 68 -18.75 12.64 7.29
N SER A 69 -18.70 11.31 7.18
CA SER A 69 -19.65 10.49 6.40
C SER A 69 -20.75 9.89 7.30
N GLU A 70 -21.73 9.20 6.71
CA GLU A 70 -22.74 8.43 7.46
C GLU A 70 -22.23 7.02 7.85
N GLU A 71 -21.12 6.60 7.24
CA GLU A 71 -20.51 5.30 7.45
C GLU A 71 -19.89 5.21 8.85
N LYS A 72 -19.95 4.02 9.44
CA LYS A 72 -19.37 3.73 10.75
C LYS A 72 -18.54 2.47 10.66
N ILE A 73 -17.33 2.52 11.21
CA ILE A 73 -16.45 1.36 11.30
C ILE A 73 -16.25 1.00 12.77
N ASP A 74 -16.37 -0.29 13.05
CA ASP A 74 -15.99 -0.87 14.32
C ASP A 74 -14.58 -1.44 14.20
N LEU A 75 -13.62 -0.82 14.89
CA LEU A 75 -12.24 -1.26 14.94
C LEU A 75 -11.98 -2.26 16.09
N GLY A 76 -12.98 -2.54 16.93
CA GLY A 76 -12.88 -3.45 18.06
C GLY A 76 -11.71 -3.10 18.98
N GLU A 77 -10.90 -4.12 19.30
CA GLU A 77 -9.71 -3.97 20.16
C GLU A 77 -8.56 -3.16 19.54
N TYR A 78 -8.60 -2.94 18.23
CA TYR A 78 -7.57 -2.17 17.52
C TYR A 78 -7.82 -0.67 17.56
N GLN A 79 -9.00 -0.23 18.03
CA GLN A 79 -9.34 1.19 18.11
C GLN A 79 -8.31 1.95 18.95
N ASN A 80 -7.80 3.04 18.40
CA ASN A 80 -6.85 3.91 19.06
C ASN A 80 -7.27 5.38 18.92
N HIS A 81 -6.48 6.30 19.47
CA HIS A 81 -6.70 7.75 19.32
C HIS A 81 -5.36 8.49 19.21
N GLN A 82 -5.30 9.52 18.36
CA GLN A 82 -4.18 10.47 18.37
C GLN A 82 -4.48 11.56 19.42
N ASP A 83 -3.73 11.54 20.52
CA ASP A 83 -3.67 12.64 21.46
C ASP A 83 -2.54 13.60 21.04
N TYR A 84 -2.87 14.59 20.22
CA TYR A 84 -1.88 15.49 19.61
C TYR A 84 -1.05 16.25 20.65
N ASP A 85 -1.66 16.69 21.75
CA ASP A 85 -0.96 17.46 22.78
C ASP A 85 -0.03 16.57 23.64
N SER A 86 -0.10 15.25 23.48
CA SER A 86 0.83 14.30 24.11
C SER A 86 2.08 14.02 23.26
N LEU A 87 2.10 14.42 21.99
CA LEU A 87 3.24 14.23 21.09
C LEU A 87 4.45 15.01 21.59
N THR A 88 5.57 14.32 21.71
CA THR A 88 6.82 14.88 22.21
C THR A 88 7.55 15.66 21.13
N PHE A 89 8.45 16.56 21.54
CA PHE A 89 9.34 17.25 20.62
C PHE A 89 10.19 16.25 19.81
N GLU A 90 10.65 15.18 20.44
CA GLU A 90 11.43 14.12 19.80
C GLU A 90 10.68 13.42 18.68
N GLU A 91 9.38 13.17 18.85
CA GLU A 91 8.52 12.60 17.80
C GLU A 91 8.31 13.58 16.64
N HIS A 92 8.04 14.85 16.93
CA HIS A 92 7.97 15.88 15.88
C HIS A 92 9.29 16.05 15.14
N LEU A 93 10.44 15.97 15.83
CA LEU A 93 11.75 16.04 15.20
C LEU A 93 12.04 14.79 14.34
N SER A 94 11.64 13.61 14.82
CA SER A 94 11.74 12.36 14.05
C SER A 94 10.97 12.48 12.72
N TRP A 95 9.74 13.00 12.78
CA TRP A 95 8.95 13.32 11.60
C TRP A 95 9.66 14.34 10.68
N ALA A 96 10.14 15.45 11.23
CA ALA A 96 10.79 16.49 10.43
C ALA A 96 12.02 15.96 9.68
N CYS A 97 12.85 15.15 10.34
CA CYS A 97 14.01 14.50 9.71
C CYS A 97 13.59 13.53 8.59
N LEU A 98 12.57 12.70 8.84
CA LEU A 98 12.05 11.77 7.84
C LEU A 98 11.54 12.49 6.58
N ILE A 99 10.65 13.48 6.77
CA ILE A 99 10.09 14.26 5.65
C ILE A 99 11.20 14.98 4.89
N LYS A 100 12.19 15.49 5.61
CA LYS A 100 13.34 16.17 5.00
C LYS A 100 14.19 15.22 4.14
N ASP A 101 14.43 14.00 4.59
CA ASP A 101 15.19 12.99 3.84
C ASP A 101 14.42 12.48 2.62
N GLN A 102 13.10 12.27 2.77
CA GLN A 102 12.24 11.85 1.67
C GLN A 102 12.06 12.95 0.61
N LYS A 103 12.15 14.23 1.00
CA LYS A 103 11.86 15.35 0.11
C LYS A 103 12.70 15.32 -1.18
N GLU A 104 14.01 15.14 -1.06
CA GLU A 104 14.90 15.17 -2.23
C GLU A 104 14.57 14.04 -3.22
N THR A 105 14.26 12.84 -2.70
CA THR A 105 13.92 11.70 -3.55
C THR A 105 12.53 11.85 -4.13
N LYS A 106 11.54 12.30 -3.35
CA LYS A 106 10.17 12.52 -3.84
C LYS A 106 10.10 13.60 -4.92
N GLU A 107 10.80 14.72 -4.75
CA GLU A 107 10.82 15.80 -5.75
C GLU A 107 11.35 15.34 -7.12
N ARG A 108 12.20 14.31 -7.14
CA ARG A 108 12.76 13.75 -8.38
C ARG A 108 11.97 12.57 -8.93
N TYR A 109 11.39 11.74 -8.07
CA TYR A 109 10.92 10.41 -8.44
C TYR A 109 9.43 10.18 -8.20
N ALA A 110 8.75 11.01 -7.40
CA ALA A 110 7.32 10.87 -7.19
C ALA A 110 6.52 11.41 -8.39
N CYS A 111 5.36 10.81 -8.65
CA CYS A 111 4.42 11.35 -9.63
C CYS A 111 3.94 12.76 -9.22
N LYS A 112 3.60 13.59 -10.22
CA LYS A 112 3.19 14.98 -9.98
C LYS A 112 1.94 15.10 -9.11
N GLU A 113 0.99 14.17 -9.24
CA GLU A 113 -0.25 14.14 -8.47
C GLU A 113 0.05 13.94 -6.98
N TYR A 114 0.98 13.04 -6.65
CA TYR A 114 1.43 12.84 -5.28
C TYR A 114 2.07 14.11 -4.70
N LEU A 115 2.95 14.76 -5.45
CA LEU A 115 3.60 16.02 -5.01
C LEU A 115 2.56 17.13 -4.77
N GLN A 116 1.53 17.24 -5.61
CA GLN A 116 0.40 18.15 -5.42
C GLN A 116 -0.43 17.77 -4.18
N GLY A 117 -0.61 16.47 -3.93
CA GLY A 117 -1.27 15.95 -2.74
C GLY A 117 -0.53 16.33 -1.46
N GLU A 118 0.79 16.24 -1.47
CA GLU A 118 1.63 16.66 -0.36
C GLU A 118 1.57 18.18 -0.10
N ASP A 119 1.29 19.02 -1.11
CA ASP A 119 1.03 20.45 -0.92
C ASP A 119 -0.39 20.72 -0.40
N SER A 120 -1.34 19.82 -0.73
CA SER A 120 -2.75 19.93 -0.37
C SER A 120 -3.04 19.42 1.05
N PHE A 121 -2.28 18.44 1.51
CA PHE A 121 -2.34 17.88 2.86
C PHE A 121 -1.18 18.42 3.68
N PRO A 122 -1.34 18.69 4.99
CA PRO A 122 -0.29 19.26 5.84
C PRO A 122 0.84 18.25 6.19
N ILE A 123 1.29 17.42 5.25
CA ILE A 123 2.23 16.31 5.45
C ILE A 123 3.68 16.62 5.02
N LYS A 124 3.92 17.77 4.38
CA LYS A 124 5.27 18.30 4.07
C LYS A 124 5.92 19.11 5.19
N GLY A 125 5.18 19.32 6.29
CA GLY A 125 5.60 20.16 7.41
C GLY A 125 6.68 19.52 8.28
N THR A 126 7.24 20.32 9.17
CA THR A 126 8.25 19.94 10.18
C THR A 126 7.64 19.42 11.48
N THR A 127 6.34 19.19 11.51
CA THR A 127 5.61 18.67 12.67
C THR A 127 4.59 17.66 12.20
N ILE A 128 4.44 16.56 12.95
CA ILE A 128 3.35 15.59 12.79
C ILE A 128 2.00 16.33 12.60
N PRO A 129 1.18 15.93 11.62
CA PRO A 129 -0.13 16.53 11.38
C PRO A 129 -1.16 16.20 12.46
N ASP A 130 -2.01 17.17 12.79
CA ASP A 130 -3.20 16.96 13.61
C ASP A 130 -4.26 16.22 12.78
N TYR A 131 -4.68 15.04 13.26
CA TYR A 131 -5.59 14.18 12.52
C TYR A 131 -7.00 14.76 12.38
N HIS A 132 -7.45 15.69 13.25
CA HIS A 132 -8.71 16.39 13.00
C HIS A 132 -8.63 17.25 11.74
N PHE A 133 -7.52 18.01 11.59
CA PHE A 133 -7.31 18.81 10.40
C PHE A 133 -7.08 17.93 9.17
N LEU A 134 -6.21 16.93 9.29
CA LEU A 134 -5.86 16.04 8.19
C LEU A 134 -7.08 15.28 7.67
N ASN A 135 -7.89 14.68 8.57
CA ASN A 135 -9.11 13.97 8.20
C ASN A 135 -10.13 14.89 7.52
N ALA A 136 -10.36 16.10 8.05
CA ALA A 136 -11.27 17.05 7.41
C ALA A 136 -10.79 17.43 6.00
N ARG A 137 -9.49 17.65 5.81
CA ARG A 137 -8.90 17.99 4.51
C ARG A 137 -8.99 16.80 3.55
N LEU A 138 -8.63 15.59 4.01
CA LEU A 138 -8.74 14.34 3.25
C LEU A 138 -10.17 14.13 2.77
N TYR A 139 -11.14 14.26 3.67
CA TYR A 139 -12.55 14.13 3.33
C TYR A 139 -12.96 15.16 2.28
N GLN A 140 -12.66 16.44 2.48
CA GLN A 140 -13.02 17.49 1.53
C GLN A 140 -12.50 17.24 0.10
N GLN A 141 -11.31 16.66 -0.02
CA GLN A 141 -10.69 16.42 -1.32
C GLN A 141 -11.12 15.10 -1.97
N THR A 142 -11.42 14.07 -1.19
CA THR A 142 -11.48 12.68 -1.70
C THR A 142 -12.69 11.88 -1.23
N GLY A 143 -13.40 12.36 -0.21
CA GLY A 143 -14.44 11.63 0.49
C GLY A 143 -13.92 10.50 1.39
N TRP A 144 -12.59 10.33 1.50
CA TRP A 144 -11.97 9.40 2.44
C TRP A 144 -11.81 9.99 3.83
N GLN A 145 -11.72 9.11 4.82
CA GLN A 145 -11.53 9.47 6.22
C GLN A 145 -10.43 8.63 6.87
N LEU A 146 -9.90 9.11 7.98
CA LEU A 146 -8.95 8.39 8.81
C LEU A 146 -9.68 7.52 9.83
N ALA A 147 -9.08 6.38 10.17
CA ALA A 147 -9.49 5.51 11.26
C ALA A 147 -8.24 5.14 12.09
N THR A 148 -8.12 5.65 13.32
CA THR A 148 -6.90 5.40 14.10
C THR A 148 -6.85 4.00 14.70
N VAL A 149 -5.75 3.31 14.44
CA VAL A 149 -5.47 1.95 14.93
C VAL A 149 -4.22 1.91 15.80
N SER A 150 -4.13 0.93 16.68
CA SER A 150 -3.03 0.79 17.65
C SER A 150 -1.81 0.07 17.09
N THR A 151 -1.98 -0.73 16.04
CA THR A 151 -0.95 -1.57 15.43
C THR A 151 -1.42 -2.03 14.04
N ILE A 152 -0.66 -2.91 13.40
CA ILE A 152 -1.08 -3.63 12.20
C ILE A 152 -2.37 -4.43 12.50
N ILE A 153 -3.40 -4.21 11.70
CA ILE A 153 -4.71 -4.85 11.88
C ILE A 153 -4.88 -6.04 10.94
N PRO A 154 -5.78 -6.99 11.25
CA PRO A 154 -6.10 -8.08 10.34
C PRO A 154 -6.54 -7.56 8.98
N SER A 155 -6.08 -8.22 7.91
CA SER A 155 -6.38 -7.86 6.51
C SER A 155 -7.89 -7.68 6.26
N SER A 156 -8.73 -8.53 6.85
CA SER A 156 -10.19 -8.42 6.75
C SER A 156 -10.73 -7.09 7.28
N LEU A 157 -10.21 -6.60 8.40
CA LEU A 157 -10.61 -5.30 8.97
C LEU A 157 -10.04 -4.15 8.15
N PHE A 158 -8.79 -4.24 7.69
CA PHE A 158 -8.15 -3.23 6.83
C PHE A 158 -8.95 -2.98 5.55
N PHE A 159 -9.33 -4.05 4.85
CA PHE A 159 -10.11 -3.94 3.62
C PHE A 159 -11.57 -3.58 3.86
N HIS A 160 -12.14 -3.94 5.02
CA HIS A 160 -13.44 -3.42 5.44
C HIS A 160 -13.41 -1.89 5.57
N CYS A 161 -12.37 -1.30 6.20
CA CYS A 161 -12.19 0.15 6.22
C CYS A 161 -12.15 0.73 4.79
N HIS A 162 -11.36 0.14 3.89
CA HIS A 162 -11.20 0.61 2.52
C HIS A 162 -12.51 0.63 1.72
N ARG A 163 -13.34 -0.40 1.89
CA ARG A 163 -14.68 -0.47 1.26
C ARG A 163 -15.54 0.75 1.60
N HIS A 164 -15.44 1.22 2.84
CA HIS A 164 -16.19 2.36 3.35
C HIS A 164 -15.42 3.69 3.28
N ARG A 165 -14.29 3.71 2.54
CA ARG A 165 -13.40 4.87 2.37
C ARG A 165 -12.81 5.40 3.68
N PHE A 166 -12.50 4.48 4.60
CA PHE A 166 -11.65 4.76 5.75
C PHE A 166 -10.25 4.19 5.49
N PHE A 167 -9.23 4.99 5.74
CA PHE A 167 -7.86 4.55 5.75
C PHE A 167 -7.39 4.36 7.20
N PRO A 168 -7.06 3.12 7.61
CA PRO A 168 -6.46 2.86 8.91
C PRO A 168 -5.11 3.58 9.03
N VAL A 169 -4.92 4.32 10.11
CA VAL A 169 -3.65 5.02 10.40
C VAL A 169 -3.21 4.77 11.84
N THR A 170 -1.94 4.53 12.04
CA THR A 170 -1.33 4.42 13.36
C THR A 170 -1.13 5.80 13.98
N THR A 171 -0.80 5.83 15.27
CA THR A 171 -0.57 7.09 16.02
C THR A 171 0.80 7.13 16.68
N MET A 172 1.67 6.17 16.39
CA MET A 172 3.01 6.09 16.95
C MET A 172 4.02 6.60 15.92
N MET A 173 4.97 7.41 16.36
CA MET A 173 6.10 7.83 15.52
C MET A 173 7.35 7.05 15.91
N ARG A 174 8.09 6.57 14.91
CA ARG A 174 9.38 5.93 15.14
C ARG A 174 10.32 6.78 15.99
N SER A 175 11.16 6.11 16.78
CA SER A 175 12.19 6.77 17.58
C SER A 175 13.15 7.57 16.70
N LEU A 176 13.59 8.73 17.17
CA LEU A 176 14.53 9.59 16.46
C LEU A 176 15.81 8.84 16.05
N GLY A 177 16.18 8.95 14.78
CA GLY A 177 17.34 8.26 14.20
C GLY A 177 17.06 6.83 13.73
N THR A 178 15.80 6.40 13.72
CA THR A 178 15.38 5.12 13.13
C THR A 178 15.12 5.29 11.64
N ASP A 179 15.93 4.62 10.81
CA ASP A 179 15.84 4.72 9.35
C ASP A 179 14.76 3.77 8.76
N TYR A 180 14.51 2.62 9.41
CA TYR A 180 13.57 1.60 8.95
C TYR A 180 12.76 0.99 10.11
N LEU A 181 11.50 0.69 9.86
CA LEU A 181 10.61 -0.10 10.71
C LEU A 181 9.89 -1.15 9.86
N GLU A 182 9.72 -2.35 10.40
CA GLU A 182 8.92 -3.42 9.79
C GLU A 182 7.41 -3.15 9.98
N GLU A 183 7.02 -2.61 11.14
CA GLU A 183 5.64 -2.20 11.42
C GLU A 183 5.36 -0.78 10.89
N PRO A 184 4.15 -0.51 10.36
CA PRO A 184 3.77 0.83 9.94
C PRO A 184 3.68 1.77 11.13
N ASP A 185 4.19 2.99 10.95
CA ASP A 185 4.10 4.10 11.88
C ASP A 185 3.49 5.32 11.16
N ILE A 186 3.33 6.45 11.87
CA ILE A 186 2.84 7.70 11.27
C ILE A 186 3.61 8.07 10.00
N GLY A 187 4.93 7.87 10.00
CA GLY A 187 5.78 8.17 8.84
C GLY A 187 5.41 7.38 7.59
N HIS A 188 5.14 6.07 7.72
CA HIS A 188 4.66 5.26 6.60
C HIS A 188 3.23 5.64 6.20
N ASP A 189 2.30 5.66 7.15
CA ASP A 189 0.88 5.86 6.87
C ASP A 189 0.62 7.22 6.22
N LEU A 190 1.19 8.29 6.79
CA LEU A 190 0.94 9.64 6.30
C LEU A 190 1.81 9.99 5.11
N ALA A 191 3.13 9.84 5.26
CA ALA A 191 4.09 10.25 4.23
C ALA A 191 4.21 9.23 3.09
N GLY A 192 3.57 8.07 3.17
CA GLY A 192 3.41 7.13 2.07
C GLY A 192 2.04 7.28 1.39
N HIS A 193 0.95 7.12 2.15
CA HIS A 193 -0.39 6.93 1.57
C HIS A 193 -1.23 8.19 1.44
N ILE A 194 -1.13 9.16 2.36
CA ILE A 194 -2.18 10.19 2.42
C ILE A 194 -2.24 11.05 1.14
N ALA A 195 -1.10 11.38 0.55
CA ALA A 195 -1.06 12.10 -0.72
C ALA A 195 -1.53 11.25 -1.91
N THR A 196 -1.44 9.92 -1.88
CA THR A 196 -1.90 9.07 -2.99
C THR A 196 -3.42 9.12 -3.18
N PHE A 197 -4.18 9.50 -2.14
CA PHE A 197 -5.63 9.71 -2.29
C PHE A 197 -5.99 10.87 -3.24
N THR A 198 -5.05 11.78 -3.54
CA THR A 198 -5.26 12.80 -4.58
C THR A 198 -5.18 12.25 -6.00
N ILE A 199 -4.76 10.99 -6.16
CA ILE A 199 -4.81 10.24 -7.42
C ILE A 199 -6.12 9.46 -7.42
N PRO A 200 -7.18 9.93 -8.11
CA PRO A 200 -8.53 9.35 -7.96
C PRO A 200 -8.60 7.87 -8.33
N GLN A 201 -7.78 7.45 -9.30
CA GLN A 201 -7.70 6.06 -9.74
C GLN A 201 -7.09 5.16 -8.66
N VAL A 202 -6.04 5.60 -7.95
CA VAL A 202 -5.45 4.85 -6.84
C VAL A 202 -6.45 4.76 -5.67
N ALA A 203 -7.11 5.87 -5.33
CA ALA A 203 -8.16 5.87 -4.31
C ALA A 203 -9.32 4.93 -4.69
N GLN A 204 -9.70 4.86 -5.97
CA GLN A 204 -10.74 3.94 -6.42
C GLN A 204 -10.27 2.48 -6.37
N VAL A 205 -9.01 2.18 -6.74
CA VAL A 205 -8.42 0.83 -6.62
C VAL A 205 -8.38 0.37 -5.17
N MET A 206 -7.96 1.22 -4.24
CA MET A 206 -8.02 0.97 -2.79
C MET A 206 -9.43 0.57 -2.34
N ASN A 207 -10.46 1.32 -2.76
CA ASN A 207 -11.86 0.99 -2.46
C ASN A 207 -12.31 -0.33 -3.10
N ASN A 208 -11.94 -0.56 -4.36
CA ASN A 208 -12.29 -1.78 -5.11
C ASN A 208 -11.69 -3.03 -4.46
N HIS A 209 -10.45 -2.94 -3.97
CA HIS A 209 -9.86 -4.00 -3.16
C HIS A 209 -10.65 -4.24 -1.87
N GLY A 210 -11.10 -3.19 -1.20
CA GLY A 210 -11.99 -3.30 -0.04
C GLY A 210 -13.25 -4.11 -0.34
N VAL A 211 -13.92 -3.79 -1.46
CA VAL A 211 -15.11 -4.52 -1.94
C VAL A 211 -14.80 -5.97 -2.25
N ALA A 212 -13.73 -6.24 -3.01
CA ALA A 212 -13.35 -7.59 -3.43
C ALA A 212 -13.00 -8.50 -2.24
N HIS A 213 -12.18 -8.03 -1.30
CA HIS A 213 -11.79 -8.79 -0.11
C HIS A 213 -13.00 -9.08 0.79
N GLU A 214 -13.95 -8.13 0.90
CA GLU A 214 -15.17 -8.36 1.66
C GLU A 214 -16.07 -9.42 0.99
N TRP A 215 -16.17 -9.42 -0.34
CA TRP A 215 -16.89 -10.46 -1.08
C TRP A 215 -16.28 -11.85 -0.87
N ILE A 216 -14.96 -11.98 -0.97
CA ILE A 216 -14.26 -13.25 -0.69
C ILE A 216 -14.58 -13.72 0.73
N SER A 217 -14.45 -12.83 1.71
CA SER A 217 -14.72 -13.12 3.12
C SER A 217 -16.19 -13.47 3.39
N GLU A 218 -17.13 -12.86 2.66
CA GLU A 218 -18.56 -13.16 2.76
C GLU A 218 -18.89 -14.53 2.19
N GLN A 219 -18.31 -14.90 1.04
CA GLN A 219 -18.49 -16.24 0.48
C GLN A 219 -17.91 -17.31 1.40
N MET A 220 -16.69 -17.10 1.92
CA MET A 220 -16.09 -17.98 2.92
C MET A 220 -17.04 -18.18 4.11
N ARG A 221 -17.59 -17.11 4.69
CA ARG A 221 -18.55 -17.20 5.81
C ARG A 221 -19.80 -18.02 5.45
N LYS A 222 -20.36 -17.83 4.25
CA LYS A 222 -21.54 -18.58 3.79
C LYS A 222 -21.24 -20.08 3.66
N GLU A 223 -20.09 -20.42 3.10
CA GLU A 223 -19.66 -21.81 2.92
C GLU A 223 -19.35 -22.48 4.27
N LEU A 224 -18.69 -21.78 5.19
CA LEU A 224 -18.43 -22.27 6.54
C LEU A 224 -19.70 -22.59 7.33
N ILE A 225 -20.79 -21.84 7.14
CA ILE A 225 -22.10 -22.17 7.74
C ILE A 225 -22.66 -23.48 7.19
N SER A 226 -22.37 -23.80 5.93
CA SER A 226 -22.85 -25.02 5.26
C SER A 226 -21.96 -26.24 5.48
N ALA A 227 -20.71 -26.04 5.90
CA ALA A 227 -19.75 -27.09 6.19
C ALA A 227 -20.25 -27.98 7.34
N LYS A 228 -20.20 -29.29 7.15
CA LYS A 228 -20.69 -30.30 8.10
C LYS A 228 -19.55 -30.99 8.85
N THR A 229 -18.33 -30.87 8.33
CA THR A 229 -17.14 -31.52 8.85
C THR A 229 -16.01 -30.50 9.04
N GLN A 230 -15.07 -30.84 9.93
CA GLN A 230 -13.88 -30.04 10.16
C GLN A 230 -13.02 -29.91 8.89
N GLU A 231 -12.91 -31.00 8.11
CA GLU A 231 -12.17 -31.04 6.85
C GLU A 231 -12.77 -30.09 5.79
N GLU A 232 -14.11 -30.05 5.68
CA GLU A 232 -14.78 -29.08 4.79
C GLU A 232 -14.51 -27.64 5.23
N SER A 233 -14.56 -27.35 6.54
CA SER A 233 -14.26 -26.02 7.06
C SER A 233 -12.82 -25.60 6.78
N GLU A 234 -11.85 -26.49 7.01
CA GLU A 234 -10.44 -26.24 6.74
C GLU A 234 -10.19 -25.99 5.24
N ARG A 235 -10.85 -26.75 4.36
CA ARG A 235 -10.77 -26.56 2.91
C ARG A 235 -11.29 -25.17 2.51
N VAL A 236 -12.47 -24.78 3.01
CA VAL A 236 -13.09 -23.47 2.71
C VAL A 236 -12.20 -22.32 3.19
N THR A 237 -11.65 -22.42 4.42
CA THR A 237 -10.74 -21.41 4.95
C THR A 237 -9.47 -21.32 4.12
N SER A 238 -8.82 -22.45 3.81
CA SER A 238 -7.57 -22.46 3.04
C SER A 238 -7.75 -21.89 1.63
N GLU A 239 -8.87 -22.21 0.97
CA GLU A 239 -9.21 -21.68 -0.35
C GLU A 239 -9.43 -20.15 -0.31
N ALA A 240 -10.14 -19.64 0.69
CA ALA A 240 -10.35 -18.20 0.86
C ALA A 240 -9.05 -17.45 1.19
N GLU A 241 -8.20 -18.01 2.07
CA GLU A 241 -6.88 -17.43 2.38
C GLU A 241 -6.00 -17.33 1.13
N GLN A 242 -6.04 -18.34 0.26
CA GLN A 242 -5.32 -18.33 -1.00
C GLN A 242 -5.85 -17.23 -1.95
N LEU A 243 -7.17 -17.07 -2.07
CA LEU A 243 -7.78 -16.00 -2.87
C LEU A 243 -7.40 -14.61 -2.34
N LEU A 244 -7.45 -14.41 -1.02
CA LEU A 244 -7.05 -13.16 -0.37
C LEU A 244 -5.57 -12.86 -0.60
N LEU A 245 -4.70 -13.88 -0.58
CA LEU A 245 -3.28 -13.73 -0.89
C LEU A 245 -3.06 -13.22 -2.32
N TYR A 246 -3.75 -13.78 -3.31
CA TYR A 246 -3.64 -13.33 -4.70
C TYR A 246 -4.19 -11.91 -4.92
N ALA A 247 -5.31 -11.58 -4.27
CA ALA A 247 -5.85 -10.21 -4.30
C ALA A 247 -4.88 -9.22 -3.64
N GLY A 248 -4.24 -9.61 -2.53
CA GLY A 248 -3.24 -8.82 -1.84
C GLY A 248 -1.99 -8.52 -2.67
N ARG A 249 -1.57 -9.43 -3.57
CA ARG A 249 -0.43 -9.19 -4.49
C ARG A 249 -0.73 -8.11 -5.52
N ILE A 250 -1.95 -8.08 -6.07
CA ILE A 250 -2.37 -7.00 -6.96
C ILE A 250 -2.30 -5.66 -6.22
N TYR A 251 -2.79 -5.60 -4.97
CA TYR A 251 -2.68 -4.40 -4.12
C TYR A 251 -1.21 -4.02 -3.87
N TRP A 252 -0.38 -5.00 -3.52
CA TRP A 252 1.05 -4.79 -3.25
C TRP A 252 1.79 -4.17 -4.43
N PHE A 253 1.64 -4.73 -5.63
CA PHE A 253 2.35 -4.25 -6.81
C PHE A 253 1.72 -3.03 -7.48
N THR A 254 0.60 -2.53 -6.95
CA THR A 254 -0.02 -1.28 -7.39
C THR A 254 0.08 -0.22 -6.29
N VAL A 255 -0.72 -0.33 -5.25
CA VAL A 255 -0.85 0.66 -4.18
C VAL A 255 0.41 0.81 -3.34
N GLU A 256 1.11 -0.28 -3.00
CA GLU A 256 2.30 -0.22 -2.13
C GLU A 256 3.60 0.03 -2.91
N PHE A 257 3.82 -0.70 -4.00
CA PHE A 257 5.08 -0.70 -4.75
C PHE A 257 4.90 -0.48 -6.25
N GLY A 258 3.84 0.24 -6.64
CA GLY A 258 3.58 0.60 -8.03
C GLY A 258 4.43 1.77 -8.53
N LEU A 259 4.92 1.62 -9.76
CA LEU A 259 5.50 2.69 -10.58
C LEU A 259 4.54 2.99 -11.74
N VAL A 260 4.65 4.16 -12.36
CA VAL A 260 3.85 4.55 -13.53
C VAL A 260 4.71 5.29 -14.54
N MET A 261 4.40 5.11 -15.83
CA MET A 261 4.92 5.97 -16.88
C MET A 261 4.15 7.30 -16.91
N GLN A 262 4.85 8.42 -16.72
CA GLN A 262 4.30 9.76 -16.79
C GLN A 262 5.20 10.62 -17.68
N GLU A 263 4.65 11.18 -18.75
CA GLU A 263 5.39 12.08 -19.66
C GLU A 263 6.68 11.45 -20.23
N ASN A 264 6.64 10.14 -20.51
CA ASN A 264 7.77 9.28 -20.94
C ASN A 264 8.85 9.03 -19.87
N GLU A 265 8.66 9.49 -18.65
CA GLU A 265 9.50 9.16 -17.51
C GLU A 265 8.81 8.14 -16.61
N MET A 266 9.60 7.39 -15.86
CA MET A 266 9.09 6.45 -14.88
C MET A 266 9.13 7.11 -13.51
N VAL A 267 7.99 7.14 -12.83
CA VAL A 267 7.83 7.77 -11.52
C VAL A 267 7.10 6.83 -10.56
N ALA A 268 7.28 7.05 -9.26
CA ALA A 268 6.67 6.29 -8.19
C ALA A 268 5.33 6.90 -7.75
N PHE A 269 4.37 6.03 -7.48
CA PHE A 269 3.14 6.38 -6.76
C PHE A 269 2.86 5.43 -5.58
N GLY A 270 3.52 4.27 -5.54
CA GLY A 270 3.38 3.30 -4.47
C GLY A 270 3.84 3.86 -3.11
N ALA A 271 3.02 3.71 -2.08
CA ALA A 271 3.27 4.26 -0.76
C ALA A 271 4.49 3.67 -0.04
N GLY A 272 4.74 2.37 -0.19
CA GLY A 272 5.94 1.69 0.31
C GLY A 272 7.23 2.26 -0.31
N ILE A 273 7.19 2.57 -1.61
CA ILE A 273 8.32 3.23 -2.29
C ILE A 273 8.51 4.65 -1.74
N LEU A 274 7.44 5.46 -1.75
CA LEU A 274 7.49 6.89 -1.43
C LEU A 274 7.78 7.16 0.06
N SER A 275 7.45 6.23 0.95
CA SER A 275 7.79 6.33 2.37
C SER A 275 9.26 5.97 2.70
N SER A 276 10.00 5.44 1.73
CA SER A 276 11.40 4.98 1.89
C SER A 276 12.38 5.85 1.09
N PRO A 277 13.22 6.67 1.76
CA PRO A 277 14.25 7.47 1.07
C PRO A 277 15.24 6.63 0.25
N GLY A 278 15.53 5.41 0.69
CA GLY A 278 16.45 4.52 -0.02
C GLY A 278 15.80 3.73 -1.15
N GLU A 279 14.57 3.26 -0.96
CA GLU A 279 13.89 2.43 -1.97
C GLU A 279 13.33 3.27 -3.12
N THR A 280 12.97 4.53 -2.88
CA THR A 280 12.53 5.46 -3.93
C THR A 280 13.51 5.51 -5.12
N PRO A 281 14.77 5.95 -4.98
CA PRO A 281 15.72 5.97 -6.10
C PRO A 281 16.09 4.55 -6.57
N TYR A 282 16.13 3.57 -5.68
CA TYR A 282 16.46 2.19 -6.05
C TYR A 282 15.43 1.61 -7.03
N SER A 283 14.14 1.82 -6.77
CA SER A 283 13.06 1.31 -7.62
C SER A 283 13.13 1.84 -9.06
N ILE A 284 13.66 3.04 -9.29
CA ILE A 284 13.69 3.71 -10.60
C ILE A 284 15.06 3.62 -11.30
N GLU A 285 16.17 3.80 -10.57
CA GLU A 285 17.50 3.95 -11.19
C GLU A 285 18.39 2.72 -11.05
N SER A 286 18.17 1.88 -10.04
CA SER A 286 19.06 0.76 -9.77
C SER A 286 19.11 -0.21 -10.97
N PRO A 287 20.29 -0.55 -11.50
CA PRO A 287 20.39 -1.59 -12.53
C PRO A 287 20.07 -2.99 -11.96
N LYS A 288 20.02 -3.13 -10.63
CA LYS A 288 19.70 -4.40 -9.96
C LYS A 288 18.21 -4.71 -9.92
N ALA A 289 17.36 -3.68 -10.02
CA ALA A 289 15.92 -3.83 -9.94
C ALA A 289 15.32 -4.17 -11.31
N THR A 290 14.61 -5.29 -11.41
CA THR A 290 13.82 -5.64 -12.59
C THR A 290 12.60 -4.73 -12.67
N ARG A 291 12.29 -4.25 -13.88
CA ARG A 291 11.14 -3.37 -14.13
C ARG A 291 10.37 -3.91 -15.31
N ILE A 292 9.09 -4.21 -15.09
CA ILE A 292 8.21 -4.80 -16.09
C ILE A 292 7.05 -3.83 -16.31
N LEU A 293 6.86 -3.38 -17.55
CA LEU A 293 5.70 -2.59 -17.94
C LEU A 293 4.47 -3.50 -17.95
N ILE A 294 3.39 -3.03 -17.35
CA ILE A 294 2.10 -3.71 -17.36
C ILE A 294 0.97 -2.79 -17.79
N ASP A 295 -0.02 -3.39 -18.43
CA ASP A 295 -1.31 -2.79 -18.73
C ASP A 295 -2.39 -3.43 -17.86
N PRO A 296 -2.84 -2.77 -16.78
CA PRO A 296 -3.92 -3.30 -15.92
C PRO A 296 -5.23 -3.63 -16.66
N THR A 297 -5.45 -3.09 -17.87
CA THR A 297 -6.61 -3.45 -18.70
C THR A 297 -6.49 -4.85 -19.33
N SER A 298 -5.29 -5.42 -19.34
CA SER A 298 -5.01 -6.78 -19.76
C SER A 298 -5.17 -7.76 -18.61
N ASP A 299 -6.02 -8.78 -18.78
CA ASP A 299 -6.18 -9.83 -17.77
C ASP A 299 -4.89 -10.65 -17.59
N ARG A 300 -4.07 -10.80 -18.65
CA ARG A 300 -2.75 -11.45 -18.53
C ARG A 300 -1.86 -10.72 -17.53
N ASP A 301 -1.85 -9.38 -17.58
CA ASP A 301 -0.94 -8.58 -16.76
C ASP A 301 -1.46 -8.49 -15.32
N LEU A 302 -2.78 -8.44 -15.10
CA LEU A 302 -3.33 -8.57 -13.74
C LEU A 302 -3.07 -9.97 -13.16
N LEU A 303 -3.19 -11.02 -13.96
CA LEU A 303 -2.87 -12.38 -13.55
C LEU A 303 -1.38 -12.53 -13.24
N ARG A 304 -0.52 -11.87 -14.02
CA ARG A 304 0.92 -11.76 -13.75
C ARG A 304 1.18 -11.14 -12.38
N LEU A 305 0.49 -10.07 -12.00
CA LEU A 305 0.60 -9.50 -10.65
C LEU A 305 0.13 -10.48 -9.57
N ALA A 306 -1.05 -11.08 -9.74
CA ALA A 306 -1.64 -12.01 -8.77
C ALA A 306 -0.76 -13.26 -8.53
N ALA A 307 -0.08 -13.75 -9.56
CA ALA A 307 0.77 -14.93 -9.47
C ALA A 307 2.14 -14.67 -8.81
N THR A 308 2.54 -13.40 -8.65
CA THR A 308 3.90 -13.04 -8.24
C THR A 308 4.01 -12.91 -6.72
N ASP A 309 4.93 -13.64 -6.11
CA ASP A 309 5.30 -13.47 -4.70
C ASP A 309 6.09 -12.15 -4.52
N TYR A 310 6.15 -11.59 -3.32
CA TYR A 310 6.87 -10.34 -3.00
C TYR A 310 7.77 -10.48 -1.77
N LEU A 311 8.61 -9.46 -1.54
CA LEU A 311 9.50 -9.34 -0.38
C LEU A 311 8.88 -8.39 0.66
N ILE A 312 9.10 -8.63 1.95
CA ILE A 312 8.59 -7.77 3.04
C ILE A 312 9.71 -7.15 3.90
N ASP A 313 10.89 -7.76 3.86
CA ASP A 313 12.04 -7.48 4.72
C ASP A 313 13.24 -6.86 3.97
N GLU A 314 13.13 -6.73 2.65
CA GLU A 314 14.14 -6.11 1.78
C GLU A 314 13.47 -5.32 0.64
N TYR A 315 14.26 -4.49 -0.04
CA TYR A 315 13.80 -3.83 -1.27
C TYR A 315 13.33 -4.86 -2.30
N GLN A 316 12.23 -4.56 -2.98
CA GLN A 316 11.72 -5.43 -4.04
C GLN A 316 12.78 -5.64 -5.11
N LYS A 317 12.89 -6.83 -5.70
CA LYS A 317 13.77 -7.00 -6.87
C LYS A 317 13.03 -6.89 -8.20
N THR A 318 11.70 -6.90 -8.18
CA THR A 318 10.86 -6.61 -9.34
C THR A 318 9.83 -5.56 -8.97
N TYR A 319 9.76 -4.50 -9.78
CA TYR A 319 8.73 -3.47 -9.72
C TYR A 319 7.90 -3.53 -11.00
N PHE A 320 6.59 -3.33 -10.86
CA PHE A 320 5.69 -3.26 -12.00
C PHE A 320 5.37 -1.79 -12.31
N VAL A 321 5.46 -1.45 -13.59
CA VAL A 321 5.28 -0.10 -14.10
C VAL A 321 3.96 -0.03 -14.86
N MET A 322 2.98 0.67 -14.31
CA MET A 322 1.72 0.93 -14.99
C MET A 322 1.96 1.82 -16.20
N LYS A 323 1.29 1.54 -17.32
CA LYS A 323 1.42 2.39 -18.51
C LYS A 323 0.89 3.83 -18.30
N ASP A 324 -0.11 4.00 -17.46
CA ASP A 324 -0.80 5.25 -17.15
C ASP A 324 -1.69 5.07 -15.89
N PHE A 325 -2.21 6.15 -15.32
CA PHE A 325 -3.13 6.05 -14.16
C PHE A 325 -4.54 5.63 -14.59
N GLU A 326 -4.98 6.02 -15.78
CA GLU A 326 -6.32 5.74 -16.30
C GLU A 326 -6.62 4.23 -16.30
N SER A 327 -5.64 3.43 -16.70
CA SER A 327 -5.72 1.97 -16.73
C SER A 327 -5.96 1.33 -15.36
N LEU A 328 -5.52 1.95 -14.26
CA LEU A 328 -5.81 1.45 -12.90
C LEU A 328 -7.30 1.37 -12.62
N SER A 329 -8.12 2.23 -13.24
CA SER A 329 -9.58 2.22 -13.10
C SER A 329 -10.21 0.91 -13.59
N SER A 330 -9.50 0.14 -14.41
CA SER A 330 -9.93 -1.16 -14.88
C SER A 330 -9.84 -2.25 -13.80
N ILE A 331 -9.13 -2.02 -12.70
CA ILE A 331 -9.03 -2.97 -11.57
C ILE A 331 -10.31 -2.87 -10.72
N THR A 332 -11.41 -3.41 -11.24
CA THR A 332 -12.71 -3.46 -10.54
C THR A 332 -12.77 -4.65 -9.59
N PRO A 333 -13.69 -4.66 -8.61
CA PRO A 333 -13.87 -5.80 -7.72
C PRO A 333 -14.12 -7.12 -8.46
N GLU A 334 -14.92 -7.09 -9.53
CA GLU A 334 -15.23 -8.26 -10.35
C GLU A 334 -14.01 -8.77 -11.12
N ARG A 335 -13.17 -7.86 -11.65
CA ARG A 335 -11.93 -8.26 -12.33
C ARG A 335 -10.91 -8.80 -11.35
N ILE A 336 -10.79 -8.24 -10.15
CA ILE A 336 -9.98 -8.83 -9.08
C ILE A 336 -10.43 -10.27 -8.83
N LEU A 337 -11.72 -10.50 -8.57
CA LEU A 337 -12.27 -11.84 -8.32
C LEU A 337 -12.02 -12.82 -9.48
N SER A 338 -12.25 -12.38 -10.72
CA SER A 338 -12.03 -13.22 -11.90
C SER A 338 -10.57 -13.65 -12.01
N VAL A 339 -9.64 -12.71 -11.84
CA VAL A 339 -8.20 -12.96 -12.00
C VAL A 339 -7.67 -13.87 -10.88
N ILE A 340 -8.08 -13.67 -9.63
CA ILE A 340 -7.57 -14.49 -8.51
C ILE A 340 -8.09 -15.93 -8.57
N GLU A 341 -9.27 -16.17 -9.14
CA GLU A 341 -9.77 -17.53 -9.35
C GLU A 341 -8.93 -18.25 -10.40
N GLU A 342 -8.54 -17.56 -11.47
CA GLU A 342 -7.57 -18.09 -12.44
C GLU A 342 -6.18 -18.29 -11.83
N ALA A 343 -5.75 -17.39 -10.93
CA ALA A 343 -4.44 -17.42 -10.29
C ALA A 343 -4.17 -18.72 -9.50
N LYS A 344 -5.22 -19.38 -8.99
CA LYS A 344 -5.12 -20.67 -8.27
C LYS A 344 -4.61 -21.81 -9.15
N HIS A 345 -4.82 -21.71 -10.46
CA HIS A 345 -4.54 -22.77 -11.43
C HIS A 345 -3.28 -22.53 -12.25
N ILE A 346 -2.53 -21.46 -11.95
CA ILE A 346 -1.26 -21.16 -12.61
C ILE A 346 -0.08 -21.33 -11.64
N PRO A 347 1.11 -21.69 -12.16
CA PRO A 347 2.31 -21.77 -11.35
C PRO A 347 2.60 -20.44 -10.65
N HIS A 348 3.14 -20.53 -9.43
CA HIS A 348 3.60 -19.36 -8.71
C HIS A 348 4.83 -18.76 -9.40
N LEU A 349 4.88 -17.43 -9.42
CA LEU A 349 6.02 -16.68 -9.92
C LEU A 349 6.79 -16.12 -8.72
N GLY A 350 8.09 -16.38 -8.69
CA GLY A 350 8.96 -15.75 -7.72
C GLY A 350 9.16 -14.28 -8.07
N TRP A 351 9.48 -13.47 -7.07
CA TRP A 351 9.78 -12.05 -7.22
C TRP A 351 10.99 -11.73 -8.13
N ARG A 352 11.75 -12.74 -8.60
CA ARG A 352 12.84 -12.62 -9.59
C ARG A 352 12.43 -12.99 -11.02
N ASP A 353 11.25 -13.58 -11.19
CA ASP A 353 10.89 -14.22 -12.45
C ASP A 353 10.59 -13.19 -13.52
N ILE A 354 11.15 -13.42 -14.70
CA ILE A 354 10.73 -12.85 -15.97
C ILE A 354 10.15 -13.99 -16.79
N VAL A 355 8.95 -13.80 -17.33
CA VAL A 355 8.27 -14.81 -18.15
C VAL A 355 8.12 -14.32 -19.59
N GLU A 356 7.92 -15.24 -20.53
CA GLU A 356 7.70 -14.87 -21.92
C GLU A 356 6.45 -13.96 -22.06
N GLY A 357 6.59 -12.92 -22.88
CA GLY A 357 5.57 -11.88 -23.05
C GLY A 357 5.66 -10.71 -22.06
N ASP A 358 6.53 -10.77 -21.03
CA ASP A 358 6.79 -9.61 -20.18
C ASP A 358 7.43 -8.48 -20.99
N ASN A 359 6.88 -7.27 -20.87
CA ASN A 359 7.48 -6.07 -21.45
C ASN A 359 8.54 -5.51 -20.48
N VAL A 360 9.73 -6.11 -20.55
CA VAL A 360 10.84 -5.79 -19.63
C VAL A 360 11.48 -4.45 -20.01
N ILE A 361 11.37 -3.47 -19.12
CA ILE A 361 12.06 -2.17 -19.22
C ILE A 361 13.52 -2.33 -18.79
N ASN A 362 13.75 -3.03 -17.68
CA ASN A 362 15.08 -3.36 -17.17
C ASN A 362 15.09 -4.79 -16.62
N SER A 363 16.09 -5.58 -17.02
CA SER A 363 16.35 -6.89 -16.42
C SER A 363 17.39 -6.71 -15.31
N GLY A 364 16.97 -6.95 -14.06
CA GLY A 364 17.84 -6.83 -12.90
C GLY A 364 18.92 -7.90 -12.87
N ALA A 365 20.01 -7.65 -12.14
CA ALA A 365 21.15 -8.58 -12.04
C ALA A 365 20.79 -9.96 -11.45
N GLU A 366 19.70 -10.03 -10.68
CA GLU A 366 19.19 -11.27 -10.07
C GLU A 366 17.98 -11.84 -10.82
N ALA A 367 17.55 -11.23 -11.93
CA ALA A 367 16.44 -11.74 -12.71
C ALA A 367 16.73 -13.17 -13.20
N MET A 368 15.68 -13.98 -13.27
CA MET A 368 15.74 -15.34 -13.79
C MET A 368 14.45 -15.73 -14.47
N THR A 369 14.48 -16.77 -15.28
CA THR A 369 13.25 -17.39 -15.79
C THR A 369 12.88 -18.62 -14.95
N PRO A 370 11.59 -19.04 -14.96
CA PRO A 370 11.20 -20.33 -14.37
C PRO A 370 12.03 -21.51 -14.91
N GLY A 371 12.30 -21.53 -16.23
CA GLY A 371 13.15 -22.54 -16.87
C GLY A 371 14.59 -22.60 -16.33
N GLU A 372 15.22 -21.45 -16.08
CA GLU A 372 16.55 -21.39 -15.47
C GLU A 372 16.59 -21.99 -14.06
N LYS A 373 15.52 -21.81 -13.27
CA LYS A 373 15.41 -22.44 -11.94
C LYS A 373 15.39 -23.95 -12.04
N PHE A 374 14.56 -24.51 -12.93
CA PHE A 374 14.48 -25.96 -13.17
C PHE A 374 15.79 -26.52 -13.69
N GLN A 375 16.47 -25.80 -14.59
CA GLN A 375 17.77 -26.19 -15.10
C GLN A 375 18.83 -26.22 -13.98
N LYS A 376 18.86 -25.21 -13.10
CA LYS A 376 19.79 -25.20 -11.96
C LYS A 376 19.52 -26.36 -11.00
N LEU A 377 18.26 -26.61 -10.66
CA LEU A 377 17.86 -27.70 -9.77
C LEU A 377 18.22 -29.08 -10.33
N SER A 378 17.90 -29.34 -11.60
CA SER A 378 18.22 -30.62 -12.26
C SER A 378 19.73 -30.89 -12.37
N GLN A 379 20.55 -29.83 -12.41
CA GLN A 379 22.01 -29.91 -12.47
C GLN A 379 22.68 -29.89 -11.08
N GLY A 380 21.90 -29.84 -9.99
CA GLY A 380 22.44 -29.73 -8.63
C GLY A 380 23.22 -28.43 -8.38
N ARG A 381 22.94 -27.37 -9.15
CA ARG A 381 23.57 -26.06 -8.97
C ARG A 381 22.93 -25.31 -7.80
N PRO A 382 23.71 -24.46 -7.10
CA PRO A 382 23.15 -23.60 -6.05
C PRO A 382 22.04 -22.70 -6.58
N ILE A 383 20.96 -22.61 -5.82
CA ILE A 383 19.82 -21.71 -6.01
C ILE A 383 19.35 -21.26 -4.63
N ASP A 384 18.83 -20.04 -4.51
CA ASP A 384 18.31 -19.56 -3.23
C ASP A 384 17.03 -20.30 -2.82
N GLU A 385 16.77 -20.35 -1.52
CA GLU A 385 15.65 -21.12 -0.97
C GLU A 385 14.28 -20.63 -1.45
N ALA A 386 14.10 -19.33 -1.70
CA ALA A 386 12.83 -18.82 -2.21
C ALA A 386 12.57 -19.32 -3.64
N SER A 387 13.56 -19.18 -4.52
CA SER A 387 13.46 -19.69 -5.90
C SER A 387 13.30 -21.21 -5.96
N LYS A 388 13.96 -21.94 -5.06
CA LYS A 388 13.79 -23.40 -4.92
C LYS A 388 12.37 -23.78 -4.51
N ARG A 389 11.80 -23.12 -3.49
CA ARG A 389 10.42 -23.38 -3.04
C ARG A 389 9.41 -23.15 -4.15
N VAL A 390 9.52 -22.04 -4.88
CA VAL A 390 8.65 -21.73 -6.02
C VAL A 390 8.75 -22.82 -7.09
N ALA A 391 9.98 -23.23 -7.45
CA ALA A 391 10.18 -24.27 -8.46
C ALA A 391 9.61 -25.64 -8.02
N LEU A 392 9.85 -26.07 -6.78
CA LEU A 392 9.32 -27.34 -6.27
C LEU A 392 7.79 -27.35 -6.24
N ARG A 393 7.17 -26.27 -5.76
CA ARG A 393 5.70 -26.11 -5.77
C ARG A 393 5.13 -26.20 -7.20
N ASN A 394 5.81 -25.58 -8.16
CA ASN A 394 5.38 -25.62 -9.56
C ASN A 394 5.49 -27.02 -10.17
N LEU A 395 6.45 -27.86 -9.73
CA LEU A 395 6.51 -29.28 -10.13
C LEU A 395 5.35 -30.08 -9.54
N GLU A 396 5.03 -29.87 -8.27
CA GLU A 396 3.88 -30.53 -7.62
C GLU A 396 2.56 -30.16 -8.30
N LEU A 397 2.39 -28.90 -8.70
CA LEU A 397 1.24 -28.45 -9.48
C LEU A 397 1.18 -29.15 -10.85
N ALA A 398 2.31 -29.25 -11.56
CA ALA A 398 2.37 -29.93 -12.86
C ALA A 398 2.08 -31.43 -12.76
N GLU A 399 2.51 -32.10 -11.69
CA GLU A 399 2.23 -33.52 -11.45
C GLU A 399 0.77 -33.78 -11.05
N SER A 400 0.13 -32.83 -10.38
CA SER A 400 -1.26 -32.96 -9.91
C SER A 400 -2.32 -32.54 -10.93
N GLN A 401 -1.95 -31.80 -11.99
CA GLN A 401 -2.91 -31.24 -12.96
C GLN A 401 -2.66 -31.62 -14.43
N PRO A 402 -2.82 -32.89 -14.86
CA PRO A 402 -2.69 -33.23 -16.28
C PRO A 402 -3.84 -32.67 -17.16
N ASP A 403 -5.04 -32.44 -16.59
CA ASP A 403 -6.28 -32.15 -17.35
C ASP A 403 -7.00 -30.83 -16.94
N GLU A 404 -6.46 -30.01 -16.03
CA GLU A 404 -7.14 -28.76 -15.58
C GLU A 404 -6.79 -27.51 -16.40
N ALA A 405 -5.82 -27.59 -17.32
CA ALA A 405 -5.49 -26.52 -18.27
C ALA A 405 -6.68 -26.10 -19.17
N PHE A 406 -7.76 -26.87 -19.20
CA PHE A 406 -8.98 -26.58 -19.95
C PHE A 406 -9.86 -25.48 -19.32
N ALA A 407 -9.70 -25.14 -18.04
CA ALA A 407 -10.52 -24.13 -17.34
C ALA A 407 -9.97 -22.69 -17.41
N LEU A 408 -8.73 -22.50 -17.86
CA LEU A 408 -8.10 -21.17 -17.95
C LEU A 408 -8.67 -20.33 -19.10
N SER A 409 -8.74 -19.00 -18.89
CA SER A 409 -9.00 -18.05 -19.98
C SER A 409 -7.88 -18.09 -21.02
N PRO A 410 -8.07 -17.50 -22.23
CA PRO A 410 -6.97 -17.34 -23.18
C PRO A 410 -5.73 -16.66 -22.56
N SER A 411 -5.94 -15.67 -21.69
CA SER A 411 -4.86 -14.98 -20.96
C SER A 411 -4.15 -15.91 -19.97
N GLY A 412 -4.91 -16.72 -19.22
CA GLY A 412 -4.37 -17.72 -18.32
C GLY A 412 -3.55 -18.79 -19.04
N LYS A 413 -4.02 -19.25 -20.21
CA LYS A 413 -3.28 -20.20 -21.05
C LYS A 413 -1.97 -19.63 -21.56
N LEU A 414 -1.97 -18.38 -22.05
CA LEU A 414 -0.76 -17.70 -22.51
C LEU A 414 0.28 -17.56 -21.38
N LEU A 415 -0.16 -17.19 -20.18
CA LEU A 415 0.74 -17.09 -19.04
C LEU A 415 1.26 -18.47 -18.61
N LEU A 416 0.41 -19.50 -18.58
CA LEU A 416 0.83 -20.88 -18.28
C LEU A 416 1.87 -21.38 -19.29
N GLU A 417 1.62 -21.21 -20.59
CA GLU A 417 2.54 -21.57 -21.66
C GLU A 417 3.89 -20.85 -21.49
N SER A 418 3.89 -19.56 -21.13
CA SER A 418 5.11 -18.77 -20.90
C SER A 418 5.97 -19.21 -19.70
N ILE A 419 5.40 -20.03 -18.81
CA ILE A 419 6.10 -20.56 -17.63
C ILE A 419 6.65 -21.96 -17.90
N LEU A 420 5.93 -22.76 -18.68
CA LEU A 420 6.28 -24.15 -18.98
C LEU A 420 7.32 -24.29 -20.10
N HIS A 421 7.41 -23.30 -21.00
CA HIS A 421 8.41 -23.21 -22.06
C HIS A 421 9.64 -22.41 -21.62
#